data_AF-A0A2I2MCI6-F1
#
_entry.id   AF-A0A2I2MCI6-F1
#
_cell.length_a   1.000
_cell.length_b   1.000
_cell.length_c   1.000
_cell.angle_alpha   90.00
_cell.angle_beta   90.00
_cell.angle_gamma   90.00
#
_symmetry.space_group_name_H-M   'P 1'
#
loop_
_entity.id
_entity.type
_entity.pdbx_description
1 polymer ?
#
loop_
_entity_poly.entity_id
_entity_poly.type
_entity_poly.pdbx_seq_one_letter_code
_entity_poly.pdbx_strand_id
1 'polypeptide(L)'
;MNPVVRMDRTGCAIACVAAMMGMSHSDMKSLARSIGVTPEDNALWTSTLPIRRLLAYGGLQAGPEELPFTIWERLPDWALLSIKWKIQDGNPSWH
;
A
#
# COMPACT_ATOMS: atom_id res chain seq x y z
N MET A 1 17.67 -5.20 4.02
CA MET A 1 16.49 -5.13 3.12
C MET A 1 16.96 -4.51 1.81
N ASN A 2 16.63 -5.12 0.66
CA ASN A 2 16.97 -4.53 -0.63
C ASN A 2 15.94 -3.42 -0.94
N PRO A 3 16.37 -2.19 -1.25
CA PRO A 3 15.44 -1.10 -1.51
C PRO A 3 14.63 -1.39 -2.78
N VAL A 4 13.31 -1.27 -2.69
CA VAL A 4 12.44 -1.33 -3.87
C VAL A 4 12.35 0.06 -4.47
N VAL A 5 12.90 0.22 -5.68
CA VAL A 5 12.81 1.47 -6.43
C VAL A 5 11.47 1.53 -7.14
N ARG A 6 10.66 2.54 -6.80
CA ARG A 6 9.39 2.80 -7.48
C ARG A 6 9.66 3.27 -8.90
N MET A 7 9.10 2.57 -9.88
CA MET A 7 9.30 2.87 -11.30
C MET A 7 8.21 3.78 -11.89
N ASP A 8 7.06 3.89 -11.22
CA ASP A 8 5.92 4.68 -11.69
C ASP A 8 5.72 5.96 -10.84
N ARG A 9 5.07 6.99 -11.44
CA ARG A 9 4.67 8.21 -10.71
C ARG A 9 3.56 7.93 -9.69
N THR A 10 2.77 6.89 -9.89
CA THR A 10 1.67 6.44 -9.02
C THR A 10 1.95 5.03 -8.48
N GLY A 11 1.14 4.54 -7.54
CA GLY A 11 1.31 3.19 -6.98
C GLY A 11 2.37 3.06 -5.89
N CYS A 12 2.60 4.10 -5.07
CA CYS A 12 3.46 4.00 -3.88
C CYS A 12 3.07 2.81 -2.98
N ALA A 13 1.76 2.57 -2.80
CA ALA A 13 1.25 1.44 -2.04
C ALA A 13 1.72 0.09 -2.59
N ILE A 14 1.73 -0.08 -3.93
CA ILE A 14 2.23 -1.28 -4.60
C ILE A 14 3.73 -1.45 -4.31
N ALA A 15 4.51 -0.36 -4.33
CA ALA A 15 5.93 -0.39 -4.00
C ALA A 15 6.19 -0.75 -2.52
N CYS A 16 5.37 -0.24 -1.59
CA CYS A 16 5.50 -0.59 -0.18
C CYS A 16 5.19 -2.08 0.06
N VAL A 17 4.16 -2.60 -0.58
CA VAL A 17 3.78 -4.01 -0.49
C VAL A 17 4.85 -4.91 -1.14
N ALA A 18 5.47 -4.47 -2.25
CA ALA A 18 6.65 -5.13 -2.83
C ALA A 18 7.81 -5.20 -1.84
N ALA A 19 8.11 -4.10 -1.14
CA ALA A 19 9.19 -4.03 -0.17
C ALA A 19 8.96 -4.98 1.02
N MET A 20 7.73 -5.04 1.54
CA MET A 20 7.37 -5.95 2.62
C MET A 20 7.49 -7.43 2.21
N MET A 21 7.17 -7.76 0.96
CA MET A 21 7.28 -9.12 0.43
C MET A 21 8.67 -9.47 -0.12
N GLY A 22 9.61 -8.52 -0.17
CA GLY A 22 10.92 -8.74 -0.78
C GLY A 22 10.85 -8.98 -2.30
N MET A 23 9.83 -8.44 -2.98
CA MET A 23 9.63 -8.57 -4.43
C MET A 23 10.12 -7.34 -5.18
N SER A 24 10.42 -7.50 -6.47
CA SER A 24 10.66 -6.35 -7.34
C SER A 24 9.36 -5.56 -7.57
N HIS A 25 9.48 -4.27 -7.88
CA HIS A 25 8.32 -3.44 -8.20
C HIS A 25 7.55 -3.97 -9.44
N SER A 26 8.25 -4.48 -10.44
CA SER A 26 7.66 -5.04 -11.67
C SER A 26 6.85 -6.31 -11.40
N ASP A 27 7.35 -7.20 -10.54
CA ASP A 27 6.64 -8.43 -10.20
C ASP A 27 5.39 -8.09 -9.38
N MET A 28 5.52 -7.18 -8.42
CA MET A 28 4.39 -6.72 -7.62
C MET A 28 3.33 -6.00 -8.46
N LYS A 29 3.73 -5.20 -9.44
CA LYS A 29 2.80 -4.55 -10.37
C LYS A 29 2.07 -5.56 -11.24
N SER A 30 2.76 -6.61 -11.70
CA SER A 30 2.15 -7.70 -12.47
C SER A 30 1.14 -8.48 -11.61
N LEU A 31 1.49 -8.76 -10.35
CA LEU A 31 0.62 -9.39 -9.38
C LEU A 31 -0.64 -8.54 -9.11
N ALA A 32 -0.46 -7.26 -8.81
CA ALA A 32 -1.55 -6.32 -8.58
C ALA A 32 -2.52 -6.31 -9.78
N ARG A 33 -2.00 -6.23 -11.01
CA ARG A 33 -2.83 -6.29 -12.23
C ARG A 33 -3.61 -7.60 -12.35
N SER A 34 -3.01 -8.74 -12.00
CA SER A 34 -3.67 -10.04 -12.07
C SER A 34 -4.90 -10.16 -11.15
N ILE A 35 -4.93 -9.37 -10.07
CA ILE A 35 -6.05 -9.31 -9.11
C ILE A 35 -6.92 -8.06 -9.30
N GLY A 36 -6.77 -7.35 -10.42
CA GLY A 36 -7.58 -6.18 -10.77
C GLY A 36 -7.17 -4.86 -10.10
N VAL A 37 -5.99 -4.79 -9.48
CA VAL A 37 -5.45 -3.56 -8.87
C VAL A 37 -4.44 -2.93 -9.83
N THR A 38 -4.74 -1.73 -10.32
CA THR A 38 -3.83 -0.98 -11.22
C THR A 38 -3.27 0.26 -10.52
N PRO A 39 -2.04 0.72 -10.85
CA PRO A 39 -1.47 1.94 -10.26
C PRO A 39 -2.29 3.22 -10.49
N GLU A 40 -3.17 3.21 -11.48
CA GLU A 40 -4.05 4.31 -11.85
C GLU A 40 -5.39 4.29 -11.09
N ASP A 41 -5.67 3.23 -10.33
CA ASP A 41 -6.91 3.10 -9.57
C ASP A 41 -6.97 4.16 -8.46
N ASN A 42 -8.01 4.98 -8.48
CA ASN A 42 -8.26 5.99 -7.45
C ASN A 42 -8.43 5.34 -6.07
N ALA A 43 -8.90 4.09 -6.01
CA ALA A 43 -9.04 3.36 -4.75
C ALA A 43 -7.71 3.22 -4.00
N LEU A 44 -6.55 3.24 -4.67
CA LEU A 44 -5.24 3.22 -4.00
C LEU A 44 -4.96 4.45 -3.14
N TRP A 45 -5.73 5.52 -3.35
CA TRP A 45 -5.60 6.79 -2.64
C TRP A 45 -6.75 7.02 -1.67
N THR A 46 -7.89 6.37 -1.86
CA THR A 46 -9.11 6.63 -1.07
C THR A 46 -9.54 5.44 -0.21
N SER A 47 -8.93 4.27 -0.42
CA SER A 47 -9.28 3.03 0.29
C SER A 47 -8.03 2.20 0.60
N THR A 48 -8.04 1.54 1.75
CA THR A 48 -7.01 0.55 2.12
C THR A 48 -7.31 -0.84 1.53
N LEU A 49 -8.53 -1.07 1.04
CA LEU A 49 -8.98 -2.40 0.59
C LEU A 49 -8.10 -2.99 -0.52
N PRO A 50 -7.69 -2.26 -1.57
CA PRO A 50 -6.80 -2.81 -2.59
C PRO A 50 -5.45 -3.26 -2.01
N ILE A 51 -4.90 -2.50 -1.06
CA ILE A 51 -3.63 -2.79 -0.38
C ILE A 51 -3.78 -4.05 0.49
N ARG A 52 -4.87 -4.14 1.27
CA ARG A 52 -5.15 -5.30 2.13
C ARG A 52 -5.34 -6.58 1.30
N ARG A 53 -5.98 -6.49 0.13
CA ARG A 53 -6.08 -7.61 -0.83
C ARG A 53 -4.72 -8.01 -1.38
N LEU A 54 -3.88 -7.04 -1.76
CA LEU A 54 -2.55 -7.31 -2.30
C LEU A 54 -1.63 -7.96 -1.26
N LEU A 55 -1.66 -7.47 0.00
CA LEU A 55 -0.98 -8.10 1.13
C LEU A 55 -1.43 -9.54 1.33
N ALA A 56 -2.74 -9.78 1.37
CA ALA A 56 -3.30 -11.12 1.58
C ALA A 56 -2.91 -12.09 0.46
N TYR A 57 -2.94 -11.64 -0.79
CA TYR A 57 -2.48 -12.44 -1.93
C TYR A 57 -0.97 -12.75 -1.85
N GLY A 58 -0.21 -11.84 -1.26
CA GLY A 58 1.19 -11.98 -0.91
C GLY A 58 1.51 -12.84 0.31
N GLY A 59 0.50 -13.42 0.96
CA GLY A 59 0.67 -14.21 2.19
C GLY A 59 0.85 -13.39 3.46
N LEU A 60 0.65 -12.06 3.41
CA LEU A 60 0.68 -11.18 4.57
C LEU A 60 -0.74 -10.77 4.99
N GLN A 61 -1.07 -10.94 6.27
CA GLN A 61 -2.36 -10.54 6.79
C GLN A 61 -2.28 -9.16 7.42
N ALA A 62 -3.04 -8.21 6.89
CA ALA A 62 -3.22 -6.91 7.56
C ALA A 62 -4.03 -7.09 8.85
N GLY A 63 -3.84 -6.18 9.81
CA GLY A 63 -4.70 -6.08 10.99
C GLY A 63 -6.18 -5.90 10.62
N PRO A 64 -7.10 -6.12 11.57
CA PRO A 64 -8.54 -6.11 11.30
C PRO A 64 -9.07 -4.73 10.90
N GLU A 65 -8.39 -3.64 11.27
CA GLU A 65 -8.80 -2.27 11.03
C GLU A 65 -7.59 -1.32 10.89
N GLU A 66 -7.84 -0.13 10.35
CA GLU A 66 -6.87 0.97 10.37
C GLU A 66 -6.73 1.54 11.78
N LEU A 67 -5.49 1.68 12.25
CA LEU A 67 -5.21 2.28 13.54
C LEU A 67 -4.67 3.70 13.37
N PRO A 68 -5.18 4.70 14.11
CA PRO A 68 -4.58 6.02 14.14
C PRO A 68 -3.13 5.95 14.61
N PHE A 69 -2.23 6.56 13.84
CA PHE A 69 -0.85 6.74 14.28
C PHE A 69 -0.81 7.74 15.44
N THR A 70 -0.23 7.33 16.57
CA THR A 70 -0.11 8.17 17.76
C THR A 70 1.35 8.35 18.17
N ILE A 71 2.07 7.23 18.35
CA ILE A 71 3.49 7.19 18.70
C ILE A 71 4.15 5.99 18.02
N TRP A 72 5.47 6.06 17.82
CA TRP A 72 6.25 5.02 17.15
C TRP A 72 6.28 3.70 17.92
N GLU A 73 6.32 3.77 19.25
CA GLU A 73 6.42 2.63 20.16
C GLU A 73 5.16 1.74 20.14
N ARG A 74 4.05 2.22 19.57
CA ARG A 74 2.80 1.47 19.43
C ARG A 74 2.64 0.80 18.08
N LEU A 75 3.56 1.01 17.14
CA LEU A 75 3.52 0.34 15.86
C LEU A 75 3.90 -1.14 16.02
N PRO A 76 3.26 -2.04 15.26
CA PRO A 76 3.74 -3.42 15.13
C PRO A 76 5.10 -3.45 14.42
N ASP A 77 5.72 -4.64 14.37
CA ASP A 77 6.99 -4.85 13.69
C ASP A 77 7.00 -4.30 12.26
N TRP A 78 5.88 -4.49 11.51
CA TRP A 78 5.66 -3.89 10.20
C TRP A 78 4.35 -3.09 10.15
N ALA A 79 4.44 -1.85 9.67
CA ALA A 79 3.30 -0.98 9.44
C ALA A 79 3.37 -0.30 8.07
N LEU A 80 2.20 -0.11 7.44
CA LEU A 80 2.03 0.79 6.30
C LEU A 80 1.35 2.06 6.81
N LEU A 81 2.05 3.19 6.67
CA LEU A 81 1.59 4.48 7.15
C LEU A 81 1.37 5.43 5.97
N SER A 82 0.17 5.98 5.86
CA SER A 82 -0.07 7.14 5.01
C SER A 82 0.55 8.38 5.67
N ILE A 83 1.47 9.04 4.98
CA ILE A 83 2.18 10.21 5.50
C ILE A 83 1.66 11.51 4.92
N LYS A 84 0.79 11.45 3.91
CA LYS A 84 0.12 12.62 3.33
C LYS A 84 -1.37 12.39 3.28
N TRP A 85 -2.11 13.36 3.81
CA TRP A 85 -3.56 13.41 3.72
C TRP A 85 -4.00 14.68 3.00
N LYS A 86 -5.06 14.57 2.20
CA LYS A 86 -5.73 15.70 1.58
C LYS A 86 -7.19 15.35 1.26
N ILE A 87 -8.00 16.36 1.03
CA ILE A 87 -9.28 16.19 0.34
C ILE A 87 -9.04 16.33 -1.17
N GLN A 88 -9.47 15.36 -1.95
CA GLN A 88 -9.46 15.40 -3.41
C GLN A 88 -10.87 15.12 -3.93
N ASP A 89 -11.41 16.05 -4.71
CA ASP A 89 -12.77 15.97 -5.27
C ASP A 89 -13.84 15.71 -4.19
N GLY A 90 -13.70 16.35 -3.02
CA GLY A 90 -14.61 16.19 -1.88
C GLY A 90 -14.41 14.91 -1.06
N ASN A 91 -13.48 14.05 -1.44
CA ASN A 91 -13.23 12.77 -0.76
C ASN A 91 -11.88 12.78 -0.01
N PRO A 92 -11.80 12.14 1.18
CA PRO A 92 -10.52 11.91 1.85
C PRO A 92 -9.59 11.06 0.98
N SER A 93 -8.35 11.52 0.85
CA SER A 93 -7.28 10.87 0.09
C SER A 93 -6.01 10.80 0.93
N TRP A 94 -5.35 9.65 0.85
CA TRP A 94 -4.17 9.25 1.60
C TRP A 94 -3.07 8.84 0.63
N HIS A 95 -1.82 9.14 0.98
CA HIS A 95 -0.63 8.73 0.24
C HIS A 95 0.51 8.35 1.17
#